data_AF-A0A6I6AI71-F1
#
_entry.id   AF-A0A6I6AI71-F1
#
_cell.length_a   1.000
_cell.length_b   1.000
_cell.length_c   1.000
_cell.angle_alpha   90.00
_cell.angle_beta   90.00
_cell.angle_gamma   90.00
#
_symmetry.space_group_name_H-M   'P 1'
#
loop_
_entity.id
_entity.type
_entity.pdbx_description
1 polymer ?
#
loop_
_entity_poly.entity_id
_entity_poly.type
_entity_poly.pdbx_seq_one_letter_code
_entity_poly.pdbx_strand_id
1 'polypeptide(L)'
;MILTSLLRQDSGKRPSVLAGVSLFCLLLNCLISLPGCKDNTKKKGGGTKTSAANPAAEQEDPECHSYIDNAINMMQPERMGISSTLTGALSLLNEWAGMCGKFDAEPPTLKDSQRTFLKKYLSEEQLAKLELTRFTEIDGKFIRDSQLFNGMVTAAIEGKKNDRDRATAAFYYCMNNIDLVPDAKNALPLGPYEICVIGSGSAKQRAWVFIDLMRQLRIDAVLFEAAKPAPYKLLVGVLLEDQIYLYDPVLGMPIPSPEQPADTIQIQIPATFAEVQKDPALLKNLYGKYAESRFSAEELKTAQVEIIGRSCEWASRMRRLEDSLSRKQTFVLYRNLDPLEGDPGFIGHVQSIGKGILKENPLVVSEYADQEIDKSEAVTGEEAKKLAMVKLPFRAPVPYDVKGRKENAQGFFEVPWGSPTKKLLKTRITQLMGNQSAAIKSYVSTRLEERFPVDLVVPPDIRQMHVLAAQNAAYFMAIGQFIQGEYASAARSFDTFLRHRFYIHRDGQGKWLGRSLSVMFHMAIADAESDKLNSAIFSLSENEKHSPEAMQPAFAYFSERWKTIRDNNKK
;
A
#
# COMPACT_ATOMS: atom_id res chain seq x y z
N MET A 1 -25.58 -54.32 0.52
CA MET A 1 -26.99 -54.63 0.20
C MET A 1 -27.58 -53.38 -0.42
N ILE A 2 -27.54 -53.18 -1.74
CA ILE A 2 -28.24 -53.87 -2.85
C ILE A 2 -29.63 -53.23 -3.14
N LEU A 3 -29.81 -52.89 -4.43
CA LEU A 3 -31.06 -52.59 -5.21
C LEU A 3 -31.70 -51.21 -4.95
N THR A 4 -32.16 -50.38 -5.91
CA THR A 4 -32.48 -50.46 -7.36
C THR A 4 -32.87 -49.03 -7.81
N SER A 5 -32.87 -48.52 -9.05
CA SER A 5 -33.10 -49.02 -10.43
C SER A 5 -32.58 -47.95 -11.44
N LEU A 6 -31.74 -48.26 -12.44
CA LEU A 6 -32.04 -48.52 -13.88
C LEU A 6 -32.90 -47.42 -14.57
N LEU A 7 -32.41 -46.58 -15.50
CA LEU A 7 -31.80 -46.74 -16.86
C LEU A 7 -32.80 -46.77 -18.04
N ARG A 8 -32.55 -45.87 -19.03
CA ARG A 8 -32.71 -45.93 -20.52
C ARG A 8 -33.29 -44.59 -21.07
N GLN A 9 -32.89 -44.03 -22.22
CA GLN A 9 -32.05 -44.49 -23.33
C GLN A 9 -31.60 -43.31 -24.24
N ASP A 10 -30.33 -43.36 -24.66
CA ASP A 10 -29.73 -43.16 -26.00
C ASP A 10 -30.11 -42.03 -27.00
N SER A 11 -29.02 -41.37 -27.45
CA SER A 11 -28.47 -41.30 -28.83
C SER A 11 -28.36 -39.91 -29.48
N GLY A 12 -27.14 -39.57 -29.92
CA GLY A 12 -26.90 -38.37 -30.73
C GLY A 12 -25.44 -37.94 -30.94
N LYS A 13 -24.68 -38.73 -31.73
CA LYS A 13 -23.57 -38.39 -32.65
C LYS A 13 -22.56 -37.25 -32.35
N ARG A 14 -21.27 -37.67 -32.31
CA ARG A 14 -19.95 -37.02 -32.53
C ARG A 14 -19.87 -35.97 -33.69
N PRO A 15 -18.79 -35.15 -33.86
CA PRO A 15 -17.39 -35.46 -33.54
C PRO A 15 -16.44 -34.36 -33.03
N SER A 16 -15.37 -34.86 -32.40
CA SER A 16 -14.07 -34.23 -32.17
C SER A 16 -13.23 -34.17 -33.45
N VAL A 17 -12.50 -33.08 -33.66
CA VAL A 17 -11.47 -32.94 -34.69
C VAL A 17 -10.11 -32.75 -34.02
N LEU A 18 -9.16 -33.61 -34.37
CA LEU A 18 -7.75 -33.55 -34.00
C LEU A 18 -6.95 -33.99 -35.24
N ALA A 19 -6.07 -33.14 -35.75
CA ALA A 19 -4.98 -33.41 -36.69
C ALA A 19 -4.12 -32.14 -36.73
N GLY A 20 -2.78 -32.10 -36.71
CA GLY A 20 -1.64 -33.02 -36.56
C GLY A 20 -0.45 -32.07 -36.21
N VAL A 21 0.81 -32.46 -35.99
CA VAL A 21 1.69 -33.34 -36.77
C VAL A 21 3.03 -33.46 -36.01
N SER A 22 3.59 -34.66 -36.11
CA SER A 22 4.99 -35.13 -36.05
C SER A 22 5.94 -34.87 -34.87
N LEU A 23 6.17 -36.01 -34.21
CA LEU A 23 7.38 -36.50 -33.57
C LEU A 23 8.55 -36.60 -34.58
N PHE A 24 9.73 -36.06 -34.25
CA PHE A 24 11.00 -36.45 -34.86
C PHE A 24 12.06 -36.59 -33.76
N CYS A 25 12.44 -37.83 -33.48
CA CYS A 25 13.59 -38.18 -32.66
C CYS A 25 14.84 -38.21 -33.55
N LEU A 26 15.92 -37.54 -33.15
CA LEU A 26 17.28 -37.91 -33.55
C LEU A 26 18.32 -37.40 -32.54
N LEU A 27 18.83 -38.36 -31.78
CA LEU A 27 20.20 -38.54 -31.28
C LEU A 27 21.21 -37.39 -31.49
N LEU A 28 21.80 -36.92 -30.38
CA LEU A 28 23.26 -36.71 -30.31
C LEU A 28 23.75 -36.69 -28.84
N ASN A 29 24.53 -37.72 -28.51
CA ASN A 29 25.41 -37.83 -27.34
C ASN A 29 26.73 -37.10 -27.61
N CYS A 30 27.25 -36.36 -26.62
CA CYS A 30 28.68 -36.15 -26.26
C CYS A 30 28.69 -35.30 -24.98
N LEU A 31 28.77 -35.84 -23.75
CA LEU A 31 29.95 -36.29 -22.97
C LEU A 31 31.09 -35.25 -22.80
N ILE A 32 31.46 -35.04 -21.51
CA ILE A 32 32.76 -34.59 -20.94
C ILE A 32 32.92 -33.06 -20.80
N SER A 33 33.27 -32.42 -19.66
CA SER A 33 33.63 -32.85 -18.30
C SER A 33 33.64 -31.65 -17.33
N LEU A 34 33.35 -31.92 -16.05
CA LEU A 34 33.75 -31.09 -14.89
C LEU A 34 35.12 -31.57 -14.37
N PRO A 35 35.94 -30.65 -13.82
CA PRO A 35 36.70 -30.93 -12.60
C PRO A 35 36.45 -29.79 -11.58
N GLY A 36 36.26 -30.01 -10.28
CA GLY A 36 36.84 -31.03 -9.43
C GLY A 36 37.70 -30.32 -8.38
N CYS A 37 37.22 -30.23 -7.14
CA CYS A 37 37.95 -29.72 -5.98
C CYS A 37 39.27 -30.49 -5.79
N LYS A 38 40.35 -29.78 -5.45
CA LYS A 38 41.54 -30.38 -4.85
C LYS A 38 42.19 -29.41 -3.88
N ASP A 39 42.16 -29.78 -2.60
CA ASP A 39 43.03 -29.24 -1.56
C ASP A 39 44.49 -29.59 -1.87
N ASN A 40 45.40 -28.63 -1.67
CA ASN A 40 46.75 -28.92 -1.16
C ASN A 40 47.45 -27.66 -0.62
N THR A 41 47.64 -27.69 0.70
CA THR A 41 48.85 -27.32 1.47
C THR A 41 49.93 -26.40 0.85
N LYS A 42 50.18 -25.33 1.62
CA LYS A 42 51.34 -24.39 1.69
C LYS A 42 52.65 -24.80 0.99
N LYS A 43 53.24 -23.85 0.25
CA LYS A 43 54.67 -23.52 0.32
C LYS A 43 54.95 -22.05 -0.04
N LYS A 44 55.80 -21.42 0.78
CA LYS A 44 56.37 -20.07 0.61
C LYS A 44 57.29 -20.01 -0.62
N GLY A 45 57.26 -18.89 -1.32
CA GLY A 45 58.28 -18.49 -2.29
C GLY A 45 58.11 -17.00 -2.61
N GLY A 46 59.03 -16.17 -2.08
CA GLY A 46 59.08 -14.74 -2.36
C GLY A 46 59.53 -14.47 -3.80
N GLY A 47 58.93 -13.46 -4.42
CA GLY A 47 59.27 -12.99 -5.74
C GLY A 47 58.63 -11.62 -5.99
N THR A 48 59.40 -10.58 -5.72
CA THR A 48 59.07 -9.17 -5.98
C THR A 48 58.89 -8.95 -7.48
N LYS A 49 57.68 -8.60 -7.92
CA LYS A 49 57.45 -7.94 -9.22
C LYS A 49 56.47 -6.79 -9.04
N THR A 50 57.03 -5.60 -9.21
CA THR A 50 56.38 -4.31 -9.35
C THR A 50 55.51 -4.32 -10.60
N SER A 51 54.21 -4.07 -10.47
CA SER A 51 53.32 -3.77 -11.61
C SER A 51 52.31 -2.70 -11.21
N ALA A 52 52.46 -1.57 -11.91
CA ALA A 52 51.60 -0.42 -12.13
C ALA A 52 50.25 -0.35 -11.38
N ALA A 53 50.06 0.77 -10.70
CA ALA A 53 48.80 1.22 -10.13
C ALA A 53 47.74 1.40 -11.23
N ASN A 54 46.66 0.63 -11.14
CA ASN A 54 45.36 1.05 -11.65
C ASN A 54 44.81 2.15 -10.73
N PRO A 55 44.06 3.14 -11.24
CA PRO A 55 43.39 4.11 -10.38
C PRO A 55 42.44 3.34 -9.47
N ALA A 56 42.58 3.56 -8.16
CA ALA A 56 41.78 2.94 -7.14
C ALA A 56 40.29 3.19 -7.43
N ALA A 57 39.58 2.15 -7.88
CA ALA A 57 38.22 2.00 -7.40
C ALA A 57 38.35 1.94 -5.89
N GLU A 58 37.78 2.90 -5.16
CA GLU A 58 37.66 2.83 -3.71
C GLU A 58 37.09 1.45 -3.39
N GLN A 59 37.92 0.57 -2.84
CA GLN A 59 37.46 -0.69 -2.27
C GLN A 59 36.66 -0.28 -1.04
N GLU A 60 35.35 -0.09 -1.22
CA GLU A 60 34.41 0.11 -0.12
C GLU A 60 34.62 -0.99 0.91
N ASP A 61 34.77 -0.60 2.17
CA ASP A 61 35.05 -1.50 3.27
C ASP A 61 33.89 -2.52 3.41
N PRO A 62 34.16 -3.83 3.26
CA PRO A 62 33.15 -4.87 3.40
C PRO A 62 32.41 -4.84 4.74
N GLU A 63 33.05 -4.32 5.80
CA GLU A 63 32.45 -4.17 7.13
C GLU A 63 31.34 -3.09 7.13
N CYS A 64 31.56 -1.98 6.42
CA CYS A 64 30.58 -0.90 6.28
C CYS A 64 29.28 -1.35 5.61
N HIS A 65 29.39 -2.13 4.53
CA HIS A 65 28.23 -2.71 3.86
C HIS A 65 27.48 -3.71 4.76
N SER A 66 28.22 -4.46 5.58
CA SER A 66 27.60 -5.41 6.50
C SER A 66 26.71 -4.72 7.55
N TYR A 67 27.12 -3.56 8.09
CA TYR A 67 26.31 -2.81 9.03
C TYR A 67 24.98 -2.33 8.41
N ILE A 68 25.04 -1.70 7.23
CA ILE A 68 23.85 -1.25 6.50
C ILE A 68 22.96 -2.44 6.18
N ASP A 69 23.49 -3.46 5.50
CA ASP A 69 22.68 -4.60 5.03
C ASP A 69 22.00 -5.31 6.21
N ASN A 70 22.69 -5.50 7.33
CA ASN A 70 22.09 -6.09 8.53
C ASN A 70 21.01 -5.18 9.11
N ALA A 71 21.25 -3.86 9.21
CA ALA A 71 20.27 -2.93 9.75
C ALA A 71 19.02 -2.82 8.87
N ILE A 72 19.19 -2.67 7.56
CA ILE A 72 18.09 -2.64 6.57
C ILE A 72 17.31 -3.96 6.61
N ASN A 73 18.01 -5.09 6.70
CA ASN A 73 17.38 -6.40 6.83
C ASN A 73 16.57 -6.53 8.13
N MET A 74 17.08 -6.01 9.25
CA MET A 74 16.33 -5.97 10.51
C MET A 74 15.11 -5.05 10.44
N MET A 75 15.13 -4.00 9.60
CA MET A 75 14.00 -3.08 9.40
C MET A 75 13.03 -3.52 8.29
N GLN A 76 13.20 -4.71 7.71
CA GLN A 76 12.22 -5.24 6.75
C GLN A 76 10.82 -5.29 7.38
N PRO A 77 9.74 -4.96 6.63
CA PRO A 77 8.38 -4.96 7.13
C PRO A 77 7.99 -6.27 7.84
N GLU A 78 8.35 -7.41 7.27
CA GLU A 78 8.04 -8.76 7.77
C GLU A 78 8.91 -9.22 8.96
N ARG A 79 9.90 -8.42 9.36
CA ARG A 79 10.85 -8.72 10.45
C ARG A 79 10.72 -7.76 11.61
N MET A 80 10.68 -6.45 11.35
CA MET A 80 10.71 -5.42 12.40
C MET A 80 9.51 -5.52 13.33
N GLY A 81 9.78 -5.74 14.63
CA GLY A 81 8.74 -5.97 15.63
C GLY A 81 8.11 -7.37 15.57
N ILE A 82 8.65 -8.29 14.77
CA ILE A 82 8.22 -9.69 14.67
C ILE A 82 9.34 -10.65 15.04
N SER A 83 10.48 -10.55 14.36
CA SER A 83 11.69 -11.36 14.60
C SER A 83 12.95 -10.51 14.83
N SER A 84 12.88 -9.20 14.60
CA SER A 84 13.95 -8.23 14.89
C SER A 84 13.41 -7.06 15.73
N THR A 85 14.32 -6.32 16.36
CA THR A 85 14.02 -5.12 17.15
C THR A 85 14.51 -3.87 16.43
N LEU A 86 13.75 -2.78 16.57
CA LEU A 86 14.13 -1.47 16.03
C LEU A 86 15.41 -0.95 16.68
N THR A 87 15.54 -1.09 18.01
CA THR A 87 16.71 -0.65 18.77
C THR A 87 18.01 -1.26 18.23
N GLY A 88 18.03 -2.58 17.97
CA GLY A 88 19.23 -3.23 17.43
C GLY A 88 19.58 -2.76 16.02
N ALA A 89 18.58 -2.52 15.17
CA ALA A 89 18.81 -1.96 13.84
C ALA A 89 19.39 -0.53 13.89
N LEU A 90 18.88 0.30 14.81
CA LEU A 90 19.37 1.67 14.99
C LEU A 90 20.78 1.72 15.58
N SER A 91 21.14 0.78 16.46
CA SER A 91 22.52 0.66 16.92
C SER A 91 23.47 0.43 15.75
N LEU A 92 23.19 -0.54 14.88
CA LEU A 92 24.00 -0.83 13.70
C LEU A 92 24.06 0.36 12.72
N LEU A 93 22.93 1.04 12.49
CA LEU A 93 22.93 2.24 11.63
C LEU A 93 23.77 3.38 12.20
N ASN A 94 23.71 3.63 13.50
CA ASN A 94 24.47 4.70 14.12
C ASN A 94 25.96 4.35 14.27
N GLU A 95 26.30 3.06 14.44
CA GLU A 95 27.69 2.56 14.33
C GLU A 95 28.24 2.82 12.92
N TRP A 96 27.48 2.43 11.88
CA TRP A 96 27.82 2.75 10.49
C TRP A 96 27.95 4.26 10.27
N ALA A 97 27.03 5.07 10.81
CA ALA A 97 27.03 6.52 10.64
C ALA A 97 28.33 7.18 11.15
N GLY A 98 28.81 6.75 12.33
CA GLY A 98 30.06 7.23 12.91
C GLY A 98 31.29 6.74 12.16
N MET A 99 31.39 5.42 11.93
CA MET A 99 32.60 4.79 11.38
C MET A 99 32.76 4.98 9.87
N CYS A 100 31.67 4.81 9.12
CA CYS A 100 31.67 4.73 7.66
C CYS A 100 31.02 5.95 7.02
N GLY A 101 29.89 6.40 7.56
CA GLY A 101 29.17 7.59 7.10
C GLY A 101 29.86 8.91 7.43
N LYS A 102 30.90 8.86 8.28
CA LYS A 102 31.71 10.01 8.75
C LYS A 102 30.87 11.11 9.41
N PHE A 103 29.76 10.79 10.08
CA PHE A 103 28.88 11.79 10.69
C PHE A 103 29.58 12.58 11.80
N ASP A 104 30.58 12.00 12.47
CA ASP A 104 31.36 12.69 13.51
C ASP A 104 32.31 13.75 12.92
N ALA A 105 32.91 13.48 11.76
CA ALA A 105 33.84 14.38 11.09
C ALA A 105 33.12 15.41 10.20
N GLU A 106 32.05 14.98 9.52
CA GLU A 106 31.25 15.78 8.62
C GLU A 106 29.76 15.58 8.94
N PRO A 107 29.19 16.29 9.93
CA PRO A 107 27.80 16.12 10.30
C PRO A 107 26.84 16.31 9.12
N PRO A 108 25.78 15.50 8.99
CA PRO A 108 24.79 15.62 7.90
C PRO A 108 23.79 16.75 8.20
N THR A 109 24.27 17.98 8.36
CA THR A 109 23.45 19.16 8.64
C THR A 109 23.15 19.94 7.36
N LEU A 110 22.20 20.87 7.45
CA LEU A 110 21.88 21.80 6.36
C LEU A 110 23.02 22.80 6.18
N LYS A 111 23.33 23.17 4.93
CA LYS A 111 24.18 24.33 4.63
C LYS A 111 23.41 25.63 4.89
N ASP A 112 24.12 26.74 5.14
CA ASP A 112 23.51 28.05 5.42
C ASP A 112 22.54 28.52 4.31
N SER A 113 22.91 28.28 3.04
CA SER A 113 22.07 28.59 1.89
C SER A 113 20.77 27.77 1.88
N GLN A 114 20.87 26.48 2.17
CA GLN A 114 19.71 25.58 2.26
C GLN A 114 18.80 25.97 3.42
N ARG A 115 19.37 26.21 4.61
CA ARG A 115 18.61 26.66 5.78
C ARG A 115 17.87 27.97 5.52
N THR A 116 18.53 28.93 4.84
CA THR A 116 17.93 30.22 4.47
C THR A 116 16.78 30.07 3.47
N PHE A 117 16.86 29.09 2.57
CA PHE A 117 15.77 28.77 1.65
C PHE A 117 14.62 28.06 2.37
N LEU A 118 14.92 26.99 3.10
CA LEU A 118 13.93 26.10 3.73
C LEU A 118 13.12 26.77 4.85
N LYS A 119 13.69 27.73 5.59
CA LYS A 119 12.95 28.49 6.63
C LYS A 119 11.76 29.31 6.10
N LYS A 120 11.63 29.46 4.78
CA LYS A 120 10.48 30.10 4.14
C LYS A 120 9.27 29.16 4.04
N TYR A 121 9.50 27.85 4.16
CA TYR A 121 8.53 26.80 3.88
C TYR A 121 8.33 25.84 5.06
N LEU A 122 9.37 25.60 5.85
CA LEU A 122 9.36 24.69 6.99
C LEU A 122 9.30 25.45 8.31
N SER A 123 8.65 24.86 9.30
CA SER A 123 8.70 25.35 10.68
C SER A 123 10.04 25.07 11.35
N GLU A 124 10.30 25.73 12.48
CA GLU A 124 11.51 25.49 13.28
C GLU A 124 11.57 24.05 13.80
N GLU A 125 10.42 23.42 14.08
CA GLU A 125 10.38 22.02 14.52
C GLU A 125 10.81 21.07 13.39
N GLN A 126 10.30 21.27 12.17
CA GLN A 126 10.71 20.50 11.00
C GLN A 126 12.20 20.71 10.71
N LEU A 127 12.68 21.95 10.71
CA LEU A 127 14.10 22.26 10.52
C LEU A 127 14.98 21.54 11.57
N ALA A 128 14.58 21.54 12.84
CA ALA A 128 15.30 20.82 13.88
C ALA A 128 15.36 19.30 13.62
N LYS A 129 14.27 18.70 13.10
CA LYS A 129 14.24 17.28 12.70
C LYS A 129 15.18 16.99 11.51
N LEU A 130 15.38 17.94 10.58
CA LEU A 130 16.32 17.82 9.45
C LEU A 130 17.78 17.86 9.93
N GLU A 131 18.07 18.63 10.97
CA GLU A 131 19.44 18.85 11.50
C GLU A 131 19.93 17.77 12.48
N LEU A 132 19.13 16.75 12.78
CA LEU A 132 19.56 15.62 13.59
C LEU A 132 20.76 14.91 12.94
N THR A 133 21.83 14.75 13.71
CA THR A 133 23.11 14.15 13.29
C THR A 133 23.20 12.65 13.52
N ARG A 134 22.08 12.00 13.90
CA ARG A 134 22.00 10.56 14.17
C ARG A 134 20.65 10.01 13.71
N PHE A 135 20.59 8.70 13.49
CA PHE A 135 19.34 8.00 13.19
C PHE A 135 18.53 7.77 14.47
N THR A 136 17.23 8.03 14.38
CA THR A 136 16.23 7.96 15.46
C THR A 136 15.20 6.85 15.21
N GLU A 137 14.28 6.63 16.16
CA GLU A 137 13.18 5.69 15.95
C GLU A 137 12.27 6.05 14.79
N ILE A 138 12.03 7.35 14.57
CA ILE A 138 11.26 7.85 13.42
C ILE A 138 11.95 7.46 12.12
N ASP A 139 13.27 7.59 12.06
CA ASP A 139 14.08 7.23 10.90
C ASP A 139 14.00 5.72 10.59
N GLY A 140 14.10 4.85 11.61
CA GLY A 140 14.00 3.40 11.38
C GLY A 140 12.59 2.94 10.97
N LYS A 141 11.53 3.57 11.52
CA LYS A 141 10.16 3.36 11.04
C LYS A 141 10.00 3.84 9.60
N PHE A 142 10.54 5.01 9.25
CA PHE A 142 10.55 5.54 7.88
C PHE A 142 11.22 4.60 6.88
N ILE A 143 12.35 3.99 7.25
CA ILE A 143 13.06 3.01 6.41
C ILE A 143 12.21 1.75 6.19
N ARG A 144 11.59 1.20 7.23
CA ARG A 144 10.64 0.08 7.09
C ARG A 144 9.50 0.44 6.14
N ASP A 145 8.90 1.60 6.33
CA ASP A 145 7.75 2.04 5.54
C ASP A 145 8.13 2.21 4.07
N SER A 146 9.32 2.76 3.79
CA SER A 146 9.84 2.91 2.43
C SER A 146 10.06 1.56 1.75
N GLN A 147 10.53 0.54 2.47
CA GLN A 147 10.62 -0.83 1.96
C GLN A 147 9.24 -1.42 1.64
N LEU A 148 8.25 -1.21 2.51
CA LEU A 148 6.87 -1.63 2.27
C LEU A 148 6.30 -0.97 1.02
N PHE A 149 6.47 0.35 0.89
CA PHE A 149 5.96 1.14 -0.24
C PHE A 149 6.64 0.79 -1.55
N ASN A 150 7.94 0.50 -1.52
CA ASN A 150 8.64 0.01 -2.70
C ASN A 150 8.09 -1.35 -3.15
N GLY A 151 7.83 -2.28 -2.23
CA GLY A 151 7.18 -3.55 -2.54
C GLY A 151 5.75 -3.38 -3.07
N MET A 152 4.95 -2.51 -2.45
CA MET A 152 3.59 -2.20 -2.89
C MET A 152 3.58 -1.61 -4.30
N VAL A 153 4.41 -0.60 -4.57
CA VAL A 153 4.41 0.06 -5.88
C VAL A 153 4.96 -0.87 -6.96
N THR A 154 6.01 -1.65 -6.67
CA THR A 154 6.56 -2.65 -7.59
C THR A 154 5.48 -3.65 -8.02
N ALA A 155 4.69 -4.14 -7.07
CA ALA A 155 3.57 -5.03 -7.36
C ALA A 155 2.47 -4.33 -8.19
N ALA A 156 2.14 -3.09 -7.85
CA ALA A 156 1.08 -2.34 -8.52
C ALA A 156 1.39 -2.05 -9.99
N ILE A 157 2.65 -1.76 -10.30
CA ILE A 157 3.06 -1.29 -11.63
C ILE A 157 3.49 -2.40 -12.59
N GLU A 158 3.42 -3.67 -12.17
CA GLU A 158 3.82 -4.80 -13.00
C GLU A 158 3.08 -4.76 -14.35
N GLY A 159 3.85 -4.89 -15.44
CA GLY A 159 3.32 -4.83 -16.81
C GLY A 159 2.91 -3.43 -17.31
N LYS A 160 3.05 -2.37 -16.51
CA LYS A 160 2.74 -0.99 -16.93
C LYS A 160 3.94 -0.34 -17.63
N LYS A 161 3.67 0.31 -18.78
CA LYS A 161 4.71 0.78 -19.71
C LYS A 161 5.11 2.24 -19.52
N ASN A 162 4.17 3.11 -19.16
CA ASN A 162 4.38 4.55 -19.00
C ASN A 162 4.01 5.01 -17.60
N ASP A 163 4.52 6.16 -17.19
CA ASP A 163 4.41 6.63 -15.80
C ASP A 163 2.98 7.04 -15.40
N ARG A 164 2.16 7.51 -16.35
CA ARG A 164 0.73 7.76 -16.09
C ARG A 164 0.00 6.46 -15.70
N ASP A 165 0.20 5.39 -16.46
CA ASP A 165 -0.43 4.10 -16.18
C ASP A 165 0.12 3.47 -14.89
N ARG A 166 1.41 3.70 -14.58
CA ARG A 166 2.04 3.31 -13.31
C ARG A 166 1.42 4.06 -12.13
N ALA A 167 1.26 5.38 -12.23
CA ALA A 167 0.64 6.21 -11.20
C ALA A 167 -0.82 5.78 -10.95
N THR A 168 -1.60 5.57 -12.03
CA THR A 168 -2.98 5.09 -11.92
C THR A 168 -3.09 3.70 -11.32
N ALA A 169 -2.18 2.77 -11.68
CA ALA A 169 -2.16 1.44 -11.10
C ALA A 169 -1.77 1.47 -9.60
N ALA A 170 -0.76 2.26 -9.23
CA ALA A 170 -0.38 2.48 -7.83
C ALA A 170 -1.50 3.13 -7.01
N PHE A 171 -2.24 4.07 -7.61
CA PHE A 171 -3.42 4.68 -7.00
C PHE A 171 -4.46 3.61 -6.67
N TYR A 172 -4.90 2.83 -7.66
CA TYR A 172 -5.87 1.76 -7.42
C TYR A 172 -5.35 0.73 -6.42
N TYR A 173 -4.08 0.35 -6.48
CA TYR A 173 -3.50 -0.59 -5.52
C TYR A 173 -3.55 -0.05 -4.08
N CYS A 174 -3.26 1.24 -3.89
CA CYS A 174 -3.42 1.93 -2.61
C CYS A 174 -4.88 1.93 -2.15
N MET A 175 -5.79 2.37 -3.03
CA MET A 175 -7.20 2.54 -2.72
C MET A 175 -7.95 1.22 -2.47
N ASN A 176 -7.54 0.13 -3.13
CA ASN A 176 -8.10 -1.20 -2.91
C ASN A 176 -7.61 -1.82 -1.59
N ASN A 177 -6.42 -1.43 -1.12
CA ASN A 177 -5.85 -1.95 0.12
C ASN A 177 -6.23 -1.15 1.37
N ILE A 178 -6.77 0.07 1.21
CA ILE A 178 -7.12 0.98 2.30
C ILE A 178 -8.57 1.43 2.16
N ASP A 179 -9.46 0.88 3.00
CA ASP A 179 -10.85 1.32 3.06
C ASP A 179 -10.99 2.74 3.61
N LEU A 180 -11.96 3.48 3.08
CA LEU A 180 -12.23 4.84 3.51
C LEU A 180 -12.94 4.84 4.87
N VAL A 181 -12.37 5.59 5.82
CA VAL A 181 -13.11 6.12 6.98
C VAL A 181 -13.77 7.44 6.54
N PRO A 182 -15.10 7.47 6.30
CA PRO A 182 -15.74 8.59 5.61
C PRO A 182 -15.75 9.89 6.42
N ASP A 183 -15.91 9.77 7.75
CA ASP A 183 -15.83 10.90 8.67
C ASP A 183 -14.46 10.89 9.34
N ALA A 184 -13.65 11.91 9.04
CA ALA A 184 -12.30 12.04 9.56
C ALA A 184 -12.25 12.09 11.10
N LYS A 185 -13.34 12.49 11.79
CA LYS A 185 -13.41 12.46 13.25
C LYS A 185 -13.41 11.06 13.84
N ASN A 186 -13.76 10.06 13.03
CA ASN A 186 -13.74 8.65 13.41
C ASN A 186 -12.44 7.95 13.00
N ALA A 187 -11.55 8.65 12.26
CA ALA A 187 -10.26 8.10 11.89
C ALA A 187 -9.32 8.08 13.10
N LEU A 188 -8.63 6.97 13.31
CA LEU A 188 -7.58 6.89 14.31
C LEU A 188 -6.33 7.61 13.80
N PRO A 189 -5.55 8.27 14.66
CA PRO A 189 -4.24 8.77 14.27
C PRO A 189 -3.31 7.56 14.06
N LEU A 190 -2.85 7.37 12.82
CA LEU A 190 -2.08 6.20 12.42
C LEU A 190 -0.87 6.63 11.58
N GLY A 191 0.27 6.00 11.83
CA GLY A 191 1.40 6.06 10.92
C GLY A 191 1.14 5.31 9.60
N PRO A 192 1.94 5.55 8.55
CA PRO A 192 1.69 5.01 7.20
C PRO A 192 1.69 3.48 7.14
N TYR A 193 2.55 2.83 7.92
CA TYR A 193 2.56 1.37 8.05
C TYR A 193 1.28 0.84 8.67
N GLU A 194 0.83 1.42 9.77
CA GLU A 194 -0.43 1.04 10.42
C GLU A 194 -1.62 1.21 9.49
N ILE A 195 -1.69 2.32 8.73
CA ILE A 195 -2.74 2.56 7.74
C ILE A 195 -2.81 1.39 6.75
N CYS A 196 -1.68 0.96 6.19
CA CYS A 196 -1.62 -0.13 5.22
C CYS A 196 -1.95 -1.51 5.82
N VAL A 197 -1.42 -1.81 7.01
CA VAL A 197 -1.61 -3.09 7.69
C VAL A 197 -3.07 -3.25 8.15
N ILE A 198 -3.62 -2.24 8.85
CA ILE A 198 -5.02 -2.23 9.28
C ILE A 198 -5.94 -2.21 8.05
N GLY A 199 -5.48 -1.53 7.00
CA GLY A 199 -6.15 -1.42 5.71
C GLY A 199 -7.32 -0.45 5.74
N SER A 200 -7.30 0.57 6.59
CA SER A 200 -8.36 1.56 6.77
C SER A 200 -7.74 2.93 7.10
N GLY A 201 -8.30 4.01 6.56
CA GLY A 201 -7.83 5.36 6.83
C GLY A 201 -8.74 6.46 6.29
N SER A 202 -8.55 7.69 6.79
CA SER A 202 -9.24 8.89 6.27
C SER A 202 -8.81 9.20 4.81
N ALA A 203 -9.53 10.09 4.15
CA ALA A 203 -9.15 10.54 2.80
C ALA A 203 -7.73 11.16 2.76
N LYS A 204 -7.34 11.95 3.77
CA LYS A 204 -6.00 12.55 3.87
C LYS A 204 -4.93 11.49 4.15
N GLN A 205 -5.23 10.48 4.97
CA GLN A 205 -4.34 9.32 5.19
C GLN A 205 -4.15 8.48 3.91
N ARG A 206 -5.22 8.25 3.14
CA ARG A 206 -5.15 7.57 1.82
C ARG A 206 -4.30 8.38 0.83
N ALA A 207 -4.49 9.70 0.79
CA ALA A 207 -3.71 10.60 -0.04
C ALA A 207 -2.22 10.58 0.32
N TRP A 208 -1.92 10.62 1.62
CA TRP A 208 -0.56 10.54 2.14
C TRP A 208 0.15 9.26 1.70
N VAL A 209 -0.46 8.09 1.91
CA VAL A 209 0.13 6.82 1.47
C VAL A 209 0.34 6.81 -0.04
N PHE A 210 -0.63 7.27 -0.84
CA PHE A 210 -0.47 7.33 -2.29
C PHE A 210 0.69 8.23 -2.73
N ILE A 211 0.88 9.39 -2.09
CA ILE A 211 2.00 10.29 -2.37
C ILE A 211 3.33 9.64 -1.96
N ASP A 212 3.37 8.90 -0.86
CA ASP A 212 4.52 8.10 -0.45
C ASP A 212 4.85 6.97 -1.46
N LEU A 213 3.85 6.40 -2.14
CA LEU A 213 4.07 5.47 -3.26
C LEU A 213 4.68 6.18 -4.48
N MET A 214 4.24 7.40 -4.80
CA MET A 214 4.80 8.19 -5.89
C MET A 214 6.27 8.54 -5.64
N ARG A 215 6.63 8.83 -4.38
CA ARG A 215 8.02 9.02 -3.97
C ARG A 215 8.90 7.80 -4.28
N GLN A 216 8.38 6.58 -4.12
CA GLN A 216 9.12 5.37 -4.50
C GLN A 216 9.34 5.21 -6.01
N LEU A 217 8.51 5.89 -6.82
CA LEU A 217 8.71 5.99 -8.28
C LEU A 217 9.55 7.20 -8.68
N ARG A 218 10.02 8.01 -7.71
CA ARG A 218 10.64 9.32 -7.95
C ARG A 218 9.73 10.25 -8.77
N ILE A 219 8.42 10.14 -8.56
CA ILE A 219 7.40 10.99 -9.17
C ILE A 219 6.90 11.96 -8.11
N ASP A 220 6.85 13.23 -8.48
CA ASP A 220 6.37 14.26 -7.60
C ASP A 220 4.84 14.27 -7.53
N ALA A 221 4.28 14.39 -6.32
CA ALA A 221 2.84 14.47 -6.13
C ALA A 221 2.49 15.43 -4.99
N VAL A 222 1.43 16.21 -5.18
CA VAL A 222 0.94 17.23 -4.25
C VAL A 222 -0.50 16.97 -3.86
N LEU A 223 -0.90 17.49 -2.71
CA LEU A 223 -2.27 17.46 -2.24
C LEU A 223 -2.93 18.82 -2.48
N PHE A 224 -4.07 18.82 -3.17
CA PHE A 224 -4.95 19.99 -3.25
C PHE A 224 -5.96 19.94 -2.12
N GLU A 225 -5.98 20.98 -1.29
CA GLU A 225 -7.00 21.19 -0.25
C GLU A 225 -7.74 22.50 -0.46
N ALA A 226 -9.01 22.53 -0.08
CA ALA A 226 -9.78 23.76 -0.11
C ALA A 226 -9.13 24.80 0.82
N ALA A 227 -9.03 26.05 0.35
CA ALA A 227 -8.44 27.15 1.13
C ALA A 227 -9.11 27.37 2.50
N LYS A 228 -10.36 26.91 2.65
CA LYS A 228 -11.03 26.75 3.94
C LYS A 228 -11.34 25.27 4.14
N PRO A 229 -11.10 24.70 5.35
CA PRO A 229 -11.39 23.30 5.62
C PRO A 229 -12.84 22.95 5.23
N ALA A 230 -12.98 22.04 4.28
CA ALA A 230 -14.26 21.57 3.77
C ALA A 230 -14.22 20.04 3.63
N PRO A 231 -15.24 19.32 4.13
CA PRO A 231 -15.31 17.88 3.95
C PRO A 231 -15.21 17.52 2.46
N TYR A 232 -14.47 16.45 2.16
CA TYR A 232 -14.37 15.85 0.83
C TYR A 232 -13.78 16.72 -0.29
N LYS A 233 -13.33 17.95 -0.01
CA LYS A 233 -12.62 18.80 -0.97
C LYS A 233 -11.12 18.58 -0.86
N LEU A 234 -10.70 17.40 -1.34
CA LEU A 234 -9.29 16.98 -1.33
C LEU A 234 -8.99 16.15 -2.59
N LEU A 235 -7.95 16.52 -3.35
CA LEU A 235 -7.48 15.78 -4.53
C LEU A 235 -5.95 15.61 -4.47
N VAL A 236 -5.42 14.57 -5.09
CA VAL A 236 -3.98 14.41 -5.32
C VAL A 236 -3.65 14.77 -6.76
N GLY A 237 -2.67 15.63 -6.96
CA GLY A 237 -2.06 15.92 -8.26
C GLY A 237 -0.73 15.19 -8.42
N VAL A 238 -0.62 14.32 -9.41
CA VAL A 238 0.65 13.67 -9.77
C VAL A 238 1.29 14.45 -10.91
N LEU A 239 2.51 14.94 -10.68
CA LEU A 239 3.28 15.76 -11.61
C LEU A 239 4.07 14.84 -12.53
N LEU A 240 3.71 14.82 -13.80
CA LEU A 240 4.37 14.03 -14.83
C LEU A 240 4.64 14.91 -16.03
N GLU A 241 5.92 14.99 -16.43
CA GLU A 241 6.38 15.87 -17.49
C GLU A 241 5.93 17.32 -17.22
N ASP A 242 5.07 17.89 -18.07
CA ASP A 242 4.50 19.24 -17.92
C ASP A 242 3.01 19.23 -17.50
N GLN A 243 2.49 18.10 -17.01
CA GLN A 243 1.09 17.89 -16.66
C GLN A 243 0.90 17.52 -15.19
N ILE A 244 -0.29 17.80 -14.66
CA ILE A 244 -0.71 17.42 -13.31
C ILE A 244 -1.95 16.53 -13.44
N TYR A 245 -1.81 15.23 -13.20
CA TYR A 245 -2.92 14.27 -13.27
C TYR A 245 -3.68 14.21 -11.95
N LEU A 246 -5.01 14.26 -12.00
CA LEU A 246 -5.85 14.42 -10.82
C LEU A 246 -6.49 13.11 -10.35
N TYR A 247 -6.39 12.86 -9.05
CA TYR A 247 -6.92 11.69 -8.37
C TYR A 247 -7.73 12.08 -7.13
N ASP A 248 -8.88 11.42 -6.93
CA ASP A 248 -9.75 11.64 -5.78
C ASP A 248 -9.63 10.48 -4.76
N PRO A 249 -8.87 10.66 -3.66
CA PRO A 249 -8.71 9.64 -2.62
C PRO A 249 -9.90 9.55 -1.66
N VAL A 250 -10.92 10.40 -1.79
CA VAL A 250 -12.22 10.21 -1.13
C VAL A 250 -12.95 9.11 -1.88
N LEU A 251 -13.18 9.31 -3.18
CA LEU A 251 -13.89 8.35 -4.03
C LEU A 251 -13.09 7.08 -4.33
N GLY A 252 -11.76 7.15 -4.20
CA GLY A 252 -10.87 6.07 -4.63
C GLY A 252 -10.81 5.94 -6.14
N MET A 253 -10.97 7.05 -6.88
CA MET A 253 -11.01 7.07 -8.34
C MET A 253 -10.16 8.21 -8.90
N PRO A 254 -9.52 8.04 -10.07
CA PRO A 254 -9.02 9.16 -10.85
C PRO A 254 -10.16 10.07 -11.32
N ILE A 255 -9.88 11.35 -11.57
CA ILE A 255 -10.81 12.20 -12.32
C ILE A 255 -10.80 11.70 -13.77
N PRO A 256 -11.92 11.41 -14.43
CA PRO A 256 -11.91 10.85 -15.78
C PRO A 256 -11.50 11.90 -16.83
N SER A 257 -10.50 11.59 -17.65
CA SER A 257 -10.12 12.40 -18.81
C SER A 257 -11.25 12.47 -19.84
N PRO A 258 -11.33 13.54 -20.67
CA PRO A 258 -12.18 13.57 -21.87
C PRO A 258 -11.94 12.37 -22.80
N GLU A 259 -10.73 11.81 -22.80
CA GLU A 259 -10.34 10.67 -23.63
C GLU A 259 -10.65 9.30 -22.98
N GLN A 260 -11.23 9.29 -21.78
CA GLN A 260 -11.58 8.06 -21.08
C GLN A 260 -12.50 7.19 -21.96
N PRO A 261 -12.09 5.96 -22.33
CA PRO A 261 -12.93 5.07 -23.13
C PRO A 261 -14.29 4.86 -22.48
N ALA A 262 -15.37 4.84 -23.26
CA ALA A 262 -16.73 4.75 -22.72
C ALA A 262 -17.11 3.34 -22.24
N ASP A 263 -16.38 2.32 -22.68
CA ASP A 263 -16.67 0.89 -22.53
C ASP A 263 -15.87 0.20 -21.40
N THR A 264 -14.93 0.90 -20.75
CA THR A 264 -14.18 0.32 -19.62
C THR A 264 -14.95 0.43 -18.32
N ILE A 265 -14.89 -0.62 -17.49
CA ILE A 265 -15.57 -0.66 -16.19
C ILE A 265 -15.04 0.42 -15.25
N GLN A 266 -13.72 0.48 -15.08
CA GLN A 266 -13.02 1.48 -14.26
C GLN A 266 -12.42 2.60 -15.11
N ILE A 267 -12.05 3.71 -14.46
CA ILE A 267 -11.41 4.86 -15.07
C ILE A 267 -9.93 4.53 -15.26
N GLN A 268 -9.45 4.55 -16.50
CA GLN A 268 -8.06 4.19 -16.84
C GLN A 268 -7.20 5.41 -17.13
N ILE A 269 -7.82 6.50 -17.60
CA ILE A 269 -7.13 7.71 -18.04
C ILE A 269 -7.52 8.87 -17.10
N PRO A 270 -6.64 9.27 -16.18
CA PRO A 270 -6.85 10.45 -15.34
C PRO A 270 -6.87 11.73 -16.18
N ALA A 271 -7.77 12.65 -15.86
CA ALA A 271 -7.77 14.01 -16.38
C ALA A 271 -6.60 14.80 -15.80
N THR A 272 -6.09 15.75 -16.57
CA THR A 272 -5.12 16.72 -16.07
C THR A 272 -5.81 17.93 -15.43
N PHE A 273 -5.09 18.65 -14.58
CA PHE A 273 -5.52 19.94 -14.05
C PHE A 273 -5.89 20.89 -15.19
N ALA A 274 -5.08 20.98 -16.25
CA ALA A 274 -5.35 21.82 -17.39
C ALA A 274 -6.64 21.44 -18.13
N GLU A 275 -6.92 20.14 -18.28
CA GLU A 275 -8.18 19.65 -18.85
C GLU A 275 -9.39 20.04 -18.00
N VAL A 276 -9.30 19.90 -16.67
CA VAL A 276 -10.37 20.33 -15.75
C VAL A 276 -10.59 21.85 -15.79
N GLN A 277 -9.52 22.64 -15.94
CA GLN A 277 -9.66 24.09 -16.10
C GLN A 277 -10.31 24.47 -17.43
N LYS A 278 -10.01 23.73 -18.50
CA LYS A 278 -10.58 23.94 -19.83
C LYS A 278 -12.04 23.49 -19.90
N ASP A 279 -12.37 22.37 -19.26
CA ASP A 279 -13.71 21.81 -19.21
C ASP A 279 -14.16 21.50 -17.76
N PRO A 280 -14.76 22.49 -17.08
CA PRO A 280 -15.32 22.29 -15.74
C PRO A 280 -16.43 21.23 -15.66
N ALA A 281 -17.00 20.79 -16.80
CA ALA A 281 -18.01 19.75 -16.81
C ALA A 281 -17.45 18.38 -16.40
N LEU A 282 -16.14 18.14 -16.52
CA LEU A 282 -15.51 16.88 -16.09
C LEU A 282 -15.79 16.57 -14.62
N LEU A 283 -15.61 17.56 -13.74
CA LEU A 283 -15.91 17.42 -12.31
C LEU A 283 -17.42 17.33 -12.04
N LYS A 284 -18.23 18.13 -12.75
CA LYS A 284 -19.68 18.09 -12.60
C LYS A 284 -20.27 16.74 -13.02
N ASN A 285 -19.75 16.13 -14.07
CA ASN A 285 -20.18 14.82 -14.56
C ASN A 285 -19.75 13.70 -13.62
N LEU A 286 -18.54 13.77 -13.06
CA LEU A 286 -18.08 12.81 -12.05
C LEU A 286 -18.93 12.87 -10.77
N TYR A 287 -19.16 14.08 -10.25
CA TYR A 287 -19.86 14.24 -8.97
C TYR A 287 -21.40 14.27 -9.10
N GLY A 288 -21.91 14.55 -10.29
CA GLY A 288 -23.35 14.66 -10.57
C GLY A 288 -24.05 15.64 -9.62
N LYS A 289 -25.15 15.19 -9.03
CA LYS A 289 -25.96 15.96 -8.07
C LYS A 289 -25.23 16.33 -6.76
N TYR A 290 -24.01 15.79 -6.54
CA TYR A 290 -23.21 16.05 -5.35
C TYR A 290 -22.11 17.09 -5.56
N ALA A 291 -22.03 17.69 -6.75
CA ALA A 291 -20.93 18.58 -7.14
C ALA A 291 -20.72 19.78 -6.20
N GLU A 292 -21.78 20.33 -5.58
CA GLU A 292 -21.65 21.47 -4.65
C GLU A 292 -20.81 21.15 -3.41
N SER A 293 -20.83 19.88 -2.97
CA SER A 293 -20.07 19.38 -1.82
C SER A 293 -18.64 18.95 -2.18
N ARG A 294 -18.20 19.22 -3.41
CA ARG A 294 -16.91 18.79 -3.97
C ARG A 294 -16.17 19.99 -4.57
N PHE A 295 -14.96 19.75 -5.06
CA PHE A 295 -14.24 20.78 -5.78
C PHE A 295 -14.96 21.14 -7.08
N SER A 296 -15.10 22.44 -7.31
CA SER A 296 -15.28 23.00 -8.65
C SER A 296 -13.94 23.31 -9.30
N ALA A 297 -13.91 23.45 -10.64
CA ALA A 297 -12.70 23.85 -11.35
C ALA A 297 -12.17 25.22 -10.87
N GLU A 298 -13.06 26.15 -10.53
CA GLU A 298 -12.70 27.49 -10.04
C GLU A 298 -12.07 27.43 -8.64
N GLU A 299 -12.63 26.63 -7.73
CA GLU A 299 -12.03 26.42 -6.41
C GLU A 299 -10.65 25.78 -6.50
N LEU A 300 -10.39 24.91 -7.50
CA LEU A 300 -9.07 24.30 -7.70
C LEU A 300 -8.00 25.31 -8.11
N LYS A 301 -8.34 26.40 -8.80
CA LYS A 301 -7.36 27.46 -9.15
C LYS A 301 -6.79 28.19 -7.94
N THR A 302 -7.54 28.20 -6.84
CA THR A 302 -7.18 28.91 -5.60
C THR A 302 -7.02 27.96 -4.42
N ALA A 303 -7.06 26.65 -4.67
CA ALA A 303 -6.83 25.61 -3.68
C ALA A 303 -5.39 25.72 -3.12
N GLN A 304 -5.23 25.39 -1.86
CA GLN A 304 -3.91 25.21 -1.27
C GLN A 304 -3.26 23.97 -1.87
N VAL A 305 -2.02 24.11 -2.31
CA VAL A 305 -1.17 23.01 -2.77
C VAL A 305 -0.21 22.66 -1.65
N GLU A 306 -0.35 21.44 -1.13
CA GLU A 306 0.52 20.93 -0.06
C GLU A 306 1.54 19.92 -0.61
N ILE A 307 2.79 20.16 -0.26
CA ILE A 307 3.83 19.14 -0.24
C ILE A 307 3.69 18.38 1.07
N ILE A 308 3.19 17.15 0.99
CA ILE A 308 3.07 16.25 2.14
C ILE A 308 4.24 15.26 2.14
N GLY A 309 4.92 15.17 3.28
CA GLY A 309 6.09 14.36 3.46
C GLY A 309 6.54 14.39 4.92
N ARG A 310 7.36 13.41 5.32
CA ARG A 310 7.92 13.34 6.67
C ARG A 310 9.21 14.14 6.73
N SER A 311 9.48 14.85 7.81
CA SER A 311 10.72 15.68 7.90
C SER A 311 12.01 14.88 7.67
N CYS A 312 12.03 13.60 8.04
CA CYS A 312 13.19 12.73 7.79
C CYS A 312 13.47 12.51 6.29
N GLU A 313 12.47 12.55 5.41
CA GLU A 313 12.65 12.32 3.98
C GLU A 313 13.46 13.43 3.30
N TRP A 314 13.51 14.62 3.90
CA TRP A 314 14.26 15.79 3.41
C TRP A 314 15.61 15.96 4.11
N ALA A 315 15.95 15.06 5.04
CA ALA A 315 17.15 15.20 5.85
C ALA A 315 18.39 14.68 5.12
N SER A 316 19.51 15.41 5.23
CA SER A 316 20.80 15.02 4.65
C SER A 316 21.28 13.64 5.13
N ARG A 317 20.91 13.21 6.35
CA ARG A 317 21.22 11.86 6.84
C ARG A 317 20.54 10.75 6.02
N MET A 318 19.32 10.96 5.54
CA MET A 318 18.62 10.02 4.67
C MET A 318 19.22 9.99 3.29
N ARG A 319 19.68 11.15 2.77
CA ARG A 319 20.43 11.21 1.51
C ARG A 319 21.69 10.35 1.58
N ARG A 320 22.52 10.58 2.60
CA ARG A 320 23.77 9.82 2.78
C ARG A 320 23.53 8.33 2.96
N LEU A 321 22.46 7.96 3.66
CA LEU A 321 22.07 6.56 3.78
C LEU A 321 21.65 5.99 2.42
N GLU A 322 20.78 6.67 1.66
CA GLU A 322 20.35 6.26 0.31
C GLU A 322 21.55 6.04 -0.62
N ASP A 323 22.48 7.00 -0.64
CA ASP A 323 23.70 6.94 -1.47
C ASP A 323 24.60 5.74 -1.11
N SER A 324 24.48 5.22 0.13
CA SER A 324 25.27 4.10 0.64
C SER A 324 24.55 2.76 0.57
N LEU A 325 23.27 2.73 0.16
CA LEU A 325 22.53 1.48 0.02
C LEU A 325 23.13 0.60 -1.08
N SER A 326 23.16 -0.71 -0.85
CA SER A 326 23.64 -1.65 -1.86
C SER A 326 22.70 -1.67 -3.07
N ARG A 327 23.20 -2.03 -4.26
CA ARG A 327 22.36 -2.12 -5.50
C ARG A 327 21.15 -3.05 -5.38
N LYS A 328 21.10 -3.90 -4.34
CA LYS A 328 19.97 -4.79 -4.04
C LYS A 328 18.81 -4.06 -3.34
N GLN A 329 19.09 -2.90 -2.74
CA GLN A 329 18.13 -2.06 -2.03
C GLN A 329 17.72 -0.93 -2.97
N THR A 330 16.50 -0.99 -3.49
CA THR A 330 16.00 -0.10 -4.55
C THR A 330 14.93 0.87 -4.09
N PHE A 331 14.72 1.01 -2.78
CA PHE A 331 13.73 1.92 -2.21
C PHE A 331 14.32 3.33 -2.03
N VAL A 332 13.46 4.32 -2.17
CA VAL A 332 13.81 5.74 -2.01
C VAL A 332 13.66 6.11 -0.52
N LEU A 333 14.61 6.86 0.02
CA LEU A 333 14.65 7.42 1.36
C LEU A 333 14.74 8.95 1.35
N TYR A 334 15.35 9.54 0.34
CA TYR A 334 15.60 10.97 0.28
C TYR A 334 14.86 11.66 -0.86
N ARG A 335 14.42 12.89 -0.60
CA ARG A 335 13.89 13.81 -1.59
C ARG A 335 14.32 15.23 -1.25
N ASN A 336 14.89 15.93 -2.21
CA ASN A 336 15.29 17.33 -2.06
C ASN A 336 14.08 18.25 -2.20
N LEU A 337 13.84 19.08 -1.19
CA LEU A 337 12.87 20.17 -1.26
C LEU A 337 13.45 21.41 -1.95
N ASP A 338 14.69 21.74 -1.58
CA ASP A 338 15.44 22.89 -2.04
C ASP A 338 16.17 22.61 -3.36
N PRO A 339 16.49 23.67 -4.13
CA PRO A 339 17.23 23.52 -5.37
C PRO A 339 18.66 23.02 -5.13
N LEU A 340 19.08 22.06 -5.96
CA LEU A 340 20.44 21.58 -6.08
C LEU A 340 20.98 21.92 -7.48
N GLU A 341 22.28 21.74 -7.71
CA GLU A 341 22.86 21.98 -9.04
C GLU A 341 22.21 21.06 -10.07
N GLY A 342 21.56 21.65 -11.08
CA GLY A 342 20.84 20.92 -12.14
C GLY A 342 19.47 20.36 -11.74
N ASP A 343 19.02 20.56 -10.50
CA ASP A 343 17.74 20.06 -10.00
C ASP A 343 16.98 21.18 -9.26
N PRO A 344 15.79 21.61 -9.75
CA PRO A 344 15.03 22.68 -9.10
C PRO A 344 14.52 22.33 -7.69
N GLY A 345 14.61 21.07 -7.28
CA GLY A 345 13.99 20.56 -6.06
C GLY A 345 12.48 20.49 -6.16
N PHE A 346 11.85 19.79 -5.22
CA PHE A 346 10.42 19.57 -5.27
C PHE A 346 9.62 20.90 -5.25
N ILE A 347 10.05 21.88 -4.44
CA ILE A 347 9.39 23.20 -4.40
C ILE A 347 9.50 23.91 -5.76
N GLY A 348 10.70 23.90 -6.36
CA GLY A 348 10.92 24.53 -7.66
C GLY A 348 10.11 23.84 -8.77
N HIS A 349 10.05 22.51 -8.76
CA HIS A 349 9.28 21.73 -9.74
C HIS A 349 7.77 22.06 -9.65
N VAL A 350 7.20 22.13 -8.45
CA VAL A 350 5.79 22.54 -8.25
C VAL A 350 5.53 23.96 -8.76
N GLN A 351 6.49 24.88 -8.62
CA GLN A 351 6.36 26.26 -9.10
C GLN A 351 6.50 26.39 -10.63
N SER A 352 7.26 25.50 -11.28
CA SER A 352 7.52 25.56 -12.72
C SER A 352 6.62 24.68 -13.59
N ILE A 353 6.01 23.63 -13.01
CA ILE A 353 5.20 22.63 -13.73
C ILE A 353 4.14 23.30 -14.64
N GLY A 354 3.98 22.78 -15.86
CA GLY A 354 2.96 23.26 -16.79
C GLY A 354 3.07 24.75 -17.11
N LYS A 355 4.31 25.28 -17.19
CA LYS A 355 4.63 26.72 -17.35
C LYS A 355 4.22 27.58 -16.15
N GLY A 356 4.16 26.97 -14.97
CA GLY A 356 3.73 27.60 -13.72
C GLY A 356 2.22 27.70 -13.61
N ILE A 357 1.50 26.63 -13.98
CA ILE A 357 0.04 26.58 -13.89
C ILE A 357 -0.47 26.69 -12.44
N LEU A 358 0.39 26.43 -11.46
CA LEU A 358 0.11 26.54 -10.02
C LEU A 358 0.64 27.83 -9.37
N LYS A 359 1.10 28.82 -10.14
CA LYS A 359 1.72 30.05 -9.59
C LYS A 359 0.81 30.84 -8.65
N GLU A 360 -0.50 30.81 -8.89
CA GLU A 360 -1.50 31.52 -8.08
C GLU A 360 -1.99 30.68 -6.89
N ASN A 361 -1.64 29.39 -6.83
CA ASN A 361 -2.00 28.52 -5.72
C ASN A 361 -1.05 28.76 -4.52
N PRO A 362 -1.57 28.93 -3.30
CA PRO A 362 -0.74 28.94 -2.11
C PRO A 362 -0.02 27.60 -1.95
N LEU A 363 1.32 27.64 -1.95
CA LEU A 363 2.18 26.46 -1.74
C LEU A 363 2.62 26.38 -0.29
N VAL A 364 2.39 25.24 0.35
CA VAL A 364 2.79 24.95 1.74
C VAL A 364 3.51 23.60 1.81
N VAL A 365 4.55 23.51 2.64
CA VAL A 365 5.09 22.20 3.05
C VAL A 365 4.40 21.81 4.35
N SER A 366 3.65 20.71 4.31
CA SER A 366 2.71 20.31 5.35
C SER A 366 3.43 19.70 6.56
N GLU A 367 2.99 20.04 7.77
CA GLU A 367 3.40 19.36 9.00
C GLU A 367 2.56 18.10 9.29
N TYR A 368 1.54 17.83 8.47
CA TYR A 368 0.53 16.82 8.74
C TYR A 368 1.14 15.44 9.03
N ALA A 369 2.12 15.00 8.23
CA ALA A 369 2.70 13.67 8.35
C ALA A 369 3.40 13.46 9.71
N ASP A 370 4.22 14.42 10.14
CA ASP A 370 4.92 14.36 11.42
C ASP A 370 3.91 14.46 12.58
N GLN A 371 2.97 15.41 12.51
CA GLN A 371 1.94 15.57 13.55
C GLN A 371 1.06 14.32 13.70
N GLU A 372 0.73 13.65 12.61
CA GLU A 372 -0.07 12.42 12.64
C GLU A 372 0.70 11.26 13.29
N ILE A 373 2.01 11.16 13.04
CA ILE A 373 2.89 10.19 13.69
C ILE A 373 2.97 10.47 15.19
N ASP A 374 3.24 11.72 15.57
CA ASP A 374 3.33 12.14 16.96
C ASP A 374 2.01 11.85 17.71
N LYS A 375 0.86 12.13 17.08
CA LYS A 375 -0.46 11.77 17.62
C LYS A 375 -0.64 10.25 17.75
N SER A 376 -0.18 9.47 16.78
CA SER A 376 -0.29 8.01 16.80
C SER A 376 0.50 7.37 17.94
N GLU A 377 1.60 8.01 18.37
CA GLU A 377 2.43 7.59 19.49
C GLU A 377 1.90 8.10 20.84
N ALA A 378 1.20 9.24 20.83
CA ALA A 378 0.65 9.88 22.03
C ALA A 378 -0.81 9.48 22.35
N VAL A 379 -1.38 8.47 21.69
CA VAL A 379 -2.77 8.05 21.94
C VAL A 379 -3.00 7.59 23.39
N THR A 380 -4.08 8.06 24.00
CA THR A 380 -4.48 7.70 25.37
C THR A 380 -5.99 7.42 25.46
N GLY A 381 -6.47 7.00 26.63
CA GLY A 381 -7.90 6.88 26.92
C GLY A 381 -8.67 5.95 25.97
N GLU A 382 -9.80 6.42 25.47
CA GLU A 382 -10.70 5.64 24.61
C GLU A 382 -10.10 5.36 23.22
N GLU A 383 -9.33 6.30 22.67
CA GLU A 383 -8.65 6.12 21.38
C GLU A 383 -7.58 5.02 21.47
N ALA A 384 -6.81 4.96 22.57
CA ALA A 384 -5.84 3.89 22.79
C ALA A 384 -6.50 2.50 22.86
N LYS A 385 -7.71 2.39 23.47
CA LYS A 385 -8.47 1.14 23.48
C LYS A 385 -8.93 0.75 22.08
N LYS A 386 -9.47 1.71 21.30
CA LYS A 386 -9.85 1.48 19.90
C LYS A 386 -8.64 1.03 19.06
N LEU A 387 -7.49 1.68 19.24
CA LEU A 387 -6.26 1.32 18.55
C LEU A 387 -5.78 -0.10 18.92
N ALA A 388 -5.83 -0.46 20.21
CA ALA A 388 -5.49 -1.80 20.66
C ALA A 388 -6.42 -2.85 20.04
N MET A 389 -7.72 -2.57 19.95
CA MET A 389 -8.71 -3.46 19.34
C MET A 389 -8.48 -3.68 17.84
N VAL A 390 -8.16 -2.64 17.06
CA VAL A 390 -7.88 -2.80 15.62
C VAL A 390 -6.53 -3.49 15.37
N LYS A 391 -5.56 -3.36 16.28
CA LYS A 391 -4.26 -4.05 16.21
C LYS A 391 -4.30 -5.49 16.72
N LEU A 392 -5.25 -5.84 17.60
CA LEU A 392 -5.41 -7.16 18.21
C LEU A 392 -5.35 -8.34 17.22
N PRO A 393 -6.13 -8.37 16.11
CA PRO A 393 -6.14 -9.52 15.18
C PRO A 393 -4.76 -9.82 14.58
N PHE A 394 -3.90 -8.81 14.40
CA PHE A 394 -2.58 -8.98 13.80
C PHE A 394 -1.58 -9.68 14.73
N ARG A 395 -1.95 -9.93 15.99
CA ARG A 395 -1.19 -10.78 16.92
C ARG A 395 -1.43 -12.27 16.68
N ALA A 396 -2.57 -12.64 16.10
CA ALA A 396 -2.99 -14.02 15.91
C ALA A 396 -2.07 -14.83 14.95
N PRO A 397 -2.09 -16.18 15.06
CA PRO A 397 -2.73 -16.97 16.11
C PRO A 397 -1.90 -17.07 17.39
N VAL A 398 -2.58 -17.43 18.48
CA VAL A 398 -1.97 -17.93 19.72
C VAL A 398 -1.99 -19.47 19.69
N PRO A 399 -0.82 -20.14 19.65
CA PRO A 399 -0.75 -21.61 19.67
C PRO A 399 -1.06 -22.16 21.06
N TYR A 400 -1.46 -23.42 21.14
CA TYR A 400 -1.67 -24.12 22.41
C TYR A 400 -1.14 -25.55 22.37
N ASP A 401 -0.72 -26.08 23.53
CA ASP A 401 -0.18 -27.42 23.64
C ASP A 401 -1.28 -28.45 23.91
N VAL A 402 -1.62 -29.20 22.87
CA VAL A 402 -2.61 -30.30 22.92
C VAL A 402 -2.17 -31.43 23.85
N LYS A 403 -0.87 -31.65 24.06
CA LYS A 403 -0.36 -32.70 24.96
C LYS A 403 -0.50 -32.31 26.43
N GLY A 404 -0.57 -31.02 26.73
CA GLY A 404 -0.76 -30.47 28.08
C GLY A 404 -2.22 -30.43 28.54
N ARG A 405 -3.14 -31.09 27.82
CA ARG A 405 -4.59 -31.06 28.04
C ARG A 405 -4.97 -31.62 29.41
N LYS A 406 -5.70 -30.86 30.23
CA LYS A 406 -6.22 -31.27 31.54
C LYS A 406 -7.73 -31.07 31.62
N GLU A 407 -8.45 -32.12 32.03
CA GLU A 407 -9.90 -32.02 32.24
C GLU A 407 -10.20 -31.31 33.55
N ASN A 408 -11.14 -30.37 33.53
CA ASN A 408 -11.63 -29.66 34.70
C ASN A 408 -12.86 -30.36 35.29
N ALA A 409 -13.34 -29.88 36.44
CA ALA A 409 -14.48 -30.48 37.15
C ALA A 409 -15.80 -30.47 36.35
N GLN A 410 -15.88 -29.70 35.26
CA GLN A 410 -17.05 -29.58 34.40
C GLN A 410 -16.92 -30.41 33.09
N GLY A 411 -15.86 -31.21 32.95
CA GLY A 411 -15.61 -32.04 31.77
C GLY A 411 -15.07 -31.27 30.55
N PHE A 412 -14.68 -30.01 30.73
CA PHE A 412 -13.97 -29.23 29.71
C PHE A 412 -12.47 -29.34 29.90
N PHE A 413 -11.71 -29.03 28.86
CA PHE A 413 -10.27 -29.17 28.87
C PHE A 413 -9.55 -27.83 28.85
N GLU A 414 -8.52 -27.71 29.69
CA GLU A 414 -7.59 -26.60 29.73
C GLU A 414 -6.26 -27.01 29.09
N VAL A 415 -5.58 -26.04 28.46
CA VAL A 415 -4.29 -26.24 27.78
C VAL A 415 -3.32 -25.11 28.09
N PRO A 416 -2.01 -25.36 28.11
CA PRO A 416 -1.01 -24.30 28.10
C PRO A 416 -1.06 -23.52 26.78
N TRP A 417 -1.16 -22.20 26.87
CA TRP A 417 -1.13 -21.29 25.71
C TRP A 417 0.28 -20.75 25.49
N GLY A 418 0.71 -20.67 24.23
CA GLY A 418 1.98 -20.09 23.83
C GLY A 418 1.90 -18.58 23.54
N SER A 419 2.96 -18.01 23.00
CA SER A 419 2.98 -16.59 22.60
C SER A 419 2.33 -16.35 21.23
N PRO A 420 1.68 -15.20 20.99
CA PRO A 420 1.11 -14.87 19.69
C PRO A 420 2.18 -14.84 18.58
N THR A 421 1.91 -15.50 17.46
CA THR A 421 2.89 -15.71 16.37
C THR A 421 2.89 -14.62 15.30
N LYS A 422 1.89 -13.73 15.31
CA LYS A 422 1.72 -12.64 14.32
C LYS A 422 1.65 -13.13 12.86
N LYS A 423 1.14 -14.35 12.62
CA LYS A 423 0.98 -14.90 11.27
C LYS A 423 0.11 -14.02 10.39
N LEU A 424 -0.99 -13.47 10.93
CA LEU A 424 -1.87 -12.59 10.15
C LEU A 424 -1.14 -11.33 9.70
N LEU A 425 -0.31 -10.73 10.57
CA LEU A 425 0.52 -9.57 10.20
C LEU A 425 1.47 -9.89 9.04
N LYS A 426 2.24 -10.98 9.16
CA LYS A 426 3.14 -11.43 8.08
C LYS A 426 2.39 -11.69 6.77
N THR A 427 1.21 -12.29 6.86
CA THR A 427 0.34 -12.57 5.72
C THR A 427 -0.11 -11.28 5.04
N ARG A 428 -0.51 -10.27 5.83
CA ARG A 428 -0.93 -8.96 5.32
C ARG A 428 0.22 -8.21 4.64
N ILE A 429 1.41 -8.25 5.20
CA ILE A 429 2.60 -7.65 4.57
C ILE A 429 2.94 -8.35 3.25
N THR A 430 2.90 -9.69 3.24
CA THR A 430 3.09 -10.51 2.03
C THR A 430 2.10 -10.11 0.93
N GLN A 431 0.83 -9.88 1.31
CA GLN A 431 -0.19 -9.41 0.40
C GLN A 431 0.10 -8.01 -0.14
N LEU A 432 0.41 -7.06 0.75
CA LEU A 432 0.69 -5.66 0.39
C LEU A 432 1.86 -5.59 -0.60
N MET A 433 2.88 -6.42 -0.43
CA MET A 433 4.05 -6.49 -1.31
C MET A 433 3.83 -7.30 -2.60
N GLY A 434 2.58 -7.66 -2.91
CA GLY A 434 2.20 -8.22 -4.22
C GLY A 434 2.06 -9.74 -4.28
N ASN A 435 2.48 -10.49 -3.26
CA ASN A 435 2.36 -11.95 -3.30
C ASN A 435 0.97 -12.41 -2.85
N GLN A 436 -0.02 -12.11 -3.69
CA GLN A 436 -1.44 -12.38 -3.45
C GLN A 436 -1.70 -13.89 -3.26
N SER A 437 -1.14 -14.75 -4.11
CA SER A 437 -1.38 -16.19 -4.03
C SER A 437 -0.88 -16.83 -2.74
N ALA A 438 0.29 -16.43 -2.23
CA ALA A 438 0.76 -16.93 -0.93
C ALA A 438 -0.11 -16.38 0.22
N ALA A 439 -0.48 -15.10 0.14
CA ALA A 439 -1.31 -14.47 1.16
C ALA A 439 -2.72 -15.11 1.24
N ILE A 440 -3.39 -15.33 0.11
CA ILE A 440 -4.71 -15.99 0.02
C ILE A 440 -4.68 -17.36 0.69
N LYS A 441 -3.67 -18.19 0.38
CA LYS A 441 -3.49 -19.51 1.02
C LYS A 441 -3.37 -19.39 2.54
N SER A 442 -2.57 -18.44 3.02
CA SER A 442 -2.40 -18.21 4.45
C SER A 442 -3.67 -17.67 5.12
N TYR A 443 -4.44 -16.78 4.46
CA TYR A 443 -5.72 -16.29 4.97
C TYR A 443 -6.76 -17.40 5.14
N VAL A 444 -6.83 -18.35 4.20
CA VAL A 444 -7.70 -19.54 4.36
C VAL A 444 -7.33 -20.29 5.64
N SER A 445 -6.03 -20.50 5.89
CA SER A 445 -5.57 -21.15 7.12
C SER A 445 -5.91 -20.34 8.37
N THR A 446 -5.72 -19.01 8.36
CA THR A 446 -6.08 -18.14 9.50
C THR A 446 -7.57 -18.22 9.84
N ARG A 447 -8.45 -18.34 8.83
CA ARG A 447 -9.89 -18.50 9.06
C ARG A 447 -10.25 -19.83 9.71
N LEU A 448 -9.46 -20.88 9.49
CA LEU A 448 -9.67 -22.18 10.14
C LEU A 448 -9.17 -22.17 11.59
N GLU A 449 -8.18 -21.35 11.91
CA GLU A 449 -7.59 -21.22 13.26
C GLU A 449 -8.56 -20.60 14.28
N GLU A 450 -9.63 -19.92 13.84
CA GLU A 450 -10.74 -19.47 14.72
C GLU A 450 -11.52 -20.64 15.35
N ARG A 451 -11.49 -21.83 14.72
CA ARG A 451 -12.29 -22.98 15.12
C ARG A 451 -11.57 -23.80 16.19
N PHE A 452 -11.81 -23.46 17.44
CA PHE A 452 -11.38 -24.27 18.58
C PHE A 452 -12.28 -25.50 18.79
N PRO A 453 -11.75 -26.60 19.32
CA PRO A 453 -12.56 -27.72 19.80
C PRO A 453 -13.64 -27.25 20.79
N VAL A 454 -14.84 -27.81 20.70
CA VAL A 454 -16.01 -27.39 21.51
C VAL A 454 -15.84 -27.66 23.01
N ASP A 455 -14.97 -28.61 23.35
CA ASP A 455 -14.65 -29.04 24.70
C ASP A 455 -13.40 -28.33 25.26
N LEU A 456 -12.81 -27.38 24.51
CA LEU A 456 -11.65 -26.60 24.94
C LEU A 456 -12.07 -25.30 25.63
N VAL A 457 -11.54 -25.08 26.83
CA VAL A 457 -11.62 -23.78 27.52
C VAL A 457 -10.66 -22.80 26.83
N VAL A 458 -11.22 -21.81 26.15
CA VAL A 458 -10.45 -20.77 25.45
C VAL A 458 -10.62 -19.44 26.18
N PRO A 459 -9.54 -18.81 26.65
CA PRO A 459 -9.58 -17.48 27.23
C PRO A 459 -10.34 -16.49 26.33
N PRO A 460 -11.22 -15.63 26.88
CA PRO A 460 -12.06 -14.74 26.08
C PRO A 460 -11.27 -13.80 25.14
N ASP A 461 -10.13 -13.31 25.59
CA ASP A 461 -9.22 -12.45 24.83
C ASP A 461 -8.57 -13.18 23.65
N ILE A 462 -8.14 -14.43 23.85
CA ILE A 462 -7.63 -15.31 22.78
C ILE A 462 -8.74 -15.60 21.77
N ARG A 463 -9.93 -15.97 22.25
CA ARG A 463 -11.08 -16.23 21.38
C ARG A 463 -11.41 -14.99 20.54
N GLN A 464 -11.49 -13.82 21.16
CA GLN A 464 -11.76 -12.55 20.47
C GLN A 464 -10.68 -12.23 19.43
N MET A 465 -9.40 -12.41 19.76
CA MET A 465 -8.28 -12.19 18.85
C MET A 465 -8.40 -13.05 17.58
N HIS A 466 -8.69 -14.35 17.74
CA HIS A 466 -8.82 -15.28 16.61
C HIS A 466 -10.08 -15.03 15.78
N VAL A 467 -11.21 -14.69 16.41
CA VAL A 467 -12.43 -14.27 15.70
C VAL A 467 -12.13 -13.06 14.82
N LEU A 468 -11.58 -11.99 15.39
CA LEU A 468 -11.21 -10.78 14.65
C LEU A 468 -10.19 -11.08 13.53
N ALA A 469 -9.23 -11.96 13.78
CA ALA A 469 -8.25 -12.37 12.78
C ALA A 469 -8.88 -13.08 11.58
N ALA A 470 -9.87 -13.95 11.81
CA ALA A 470 -10.61 -14.60 10.75
C ALA A 470 -11.48 -13.62 9.94
N GLN A 471 -12.08 -12.60 10.57
CA GLN A 471 -12.82 -11.56 9.84
C GLN A 471 -11.88 -10.75 8.95
N ASN A 472 -10.72 -10.32 9.48
CA ASN A 472 -9.67 -9.64 8.70
C ASN A 472 -9.19 -10.52 7.54
N ALA A 473 -8.94 -11.80 7.80
CA ALA A 473 -8.49 -12.74 6.78
C ALA A 473 -9.54 -12.94 5.68
N ALA A 474 -10.83 -13.01 6.02
CA ALA A 474 -11.91 -13.10 5.03
C ALA A 474 -11.97 -11.86 4.13
N TYR A 475 -11.88 -10.66 4.71
CA TYR A 475 -11.84 -9.40 3.95
C TYR A 475 -10.63 -9.32 3.03
N PHE A 476 -9.42 -9.50 3.58
CA PHE A 476 -8.20 -9.35 2.81
C PHE A 476 -8.02 -10.44 1.76
N MET A 477 -8.51 -11.66 2.00
CA MET A 477 -8.55 -12.71 0.98
C MET A 477 -9.36 -12.28 -0.25
N ALA A 478 -10.54 -11.66 -0.05
CA ALA A 478 -11.37 -11.18 -1.14
C ALA A 478 -10.72 -10.02 -1.90
N ILE A 479 -10.06 -9.09 -1.19
CA ILE A 479 -9.25 -8.03 -1.80
C ILE A 479 -8.08 -8.62 -2.62
N GLY A 480 -7.43 -9.68 -2.13
CA GLY A 480 -6.35 -10.32 -2.86
C GLY A 480 -6.82 -10.94 -4.18
N GLN A 481 -7.96 -11.61 -4.17
CA GLN A 481 -8.60 -12.13 -5.39
C GLN A 481 -8.97 -11.00 -6.36
N PHE A 482 -9.50 -9.89 -5.83
CA PHE A 482 -9.84 -8.71 -6.63
C PHE A 482 -8.60 -8.12 -7.32
N ILE A 483 -7.50 -7.95 -6.58
CA ILE A 483 -6.23 -7.43 -7.11
C ILE A 483 -5.63 -8.36 -8.18
N GLN A 484 -5.81 -9.68 -8.06
CA GLN A 484 -5.37 -10.63 -9.09
C GLN A 484 -6.25 -10.64 -10.35
N GLY A 485 -7.33 -9.85 -10.39
CA GLY A 485 -8.31 -9.89 -11.47
C GLY A 485 -9.20 -11.13 -11.45
N GLU A 486 -9.22 -11.91 -10.37
CA GLU A 486 -10.10 -13.07 -10.20
C GLU A 486 -11.52 -12.63 -9.79
N TYR A 487 -12.13 -11.73 -10.57
CA TYR A 487 -13.31 -10.98 -10.18
C TYR A 487 -14.51 -11.86 -9.79
N ALA A 488 -14.77 -12.95 -10.52
CA ALA A 488 -15.86 -13.87 -10.18
C ALA A 488 -15.64 -14.60 -8.84
N SER A 489 -14.39 -14.86 -8.46
CA SER A 489 -14.05 -15.42 -7.15
C SER A 489 -14.11 -14.35 -6.06
N ALA A 490 -13.60 -13.14 -6.34
CA ALA A 490 -13.67 -12.01 -5.44
C ALA A 490 -15.12 -11.65 -5.07
N ALA A 491 -16.01 -11.53 -6.07
CA ALA A 491 -17.43 -11.26 -5.86
C ALA A 491 -18.11 -12.28 -4.93
N ARG A 492 -17.82 -13.58 -5.11
CA ARG A 492 -18.33 -14.65 -4.21
C ARG A 492 -17.78 -14.53 -2.79
N SER A 493 -16.51 -14.21 -2.64
CA SER A 493 -15.89 -14.00 -1.33
C SER A 493 -16.46 -12.77 -0.62
N PHE A 494 -16.72 -11.69 -1.34
CA PHE A 494 -17.39 -10.50 -0.83
C PHE A 494 -18.85 -10.77 -0.41
N ASP A 495 -19.63 -11.47 -1.24
CA ASP A 495 -20.99 -11.89 -0.88
C ASP A 495 -20.99 -12.77 0.38
N THR A 496 -20.05 -13.72 0.48
CA THR A 496 -19.87 -14.55 1.68
C THR A 496 -19.57 -13.70 2.92
N PHE A 497 -18.71 -12.68 2.78
CA PHE A 497 -18.41 -11.74 3.86
C PHE A 497 -19.68 -10.99 4.30
N LEU A 498 -20.48 -10.47 3.37
CA LEU A 498 -21.71 -9.74 3.66
C LEU A 498 -22.83 -10.61 4.24
N ARG A 499 -22.84 -11.92 4.00
CA ARG A 499 -23.81 -12.84 4.63
C ARG A 499 -23.47 -13.18 6.07
N HIS A 500 -22.24 -12.94 6.49
CA HIS A 500 -21.81 -13.26 7.84
C HIS A 500 -22.24 -12.15 8.81
N ARG A 501 -23.32 -12.38 9.57
CA ARG A 501 -23.97 -11.37 10.44
C ARG A 501 -23.01 -10.63 11.38
N PHE A 502 -21.93 -11.28 11.81
CA PHE A 502 -20.94 -10.69 12.72
C PHE A 502 -19.87 -9.82 12.03
N TYR A 503 -19.84 -9.77 10.70
CA TYR A 503 -18.87 -8.99 9.91
C TYR A 503 -19.50 -7.71 9.33
N ILE A 504 -20.81 -7.55 9.46
CA ILE A 504 -21.56 -6.42 8.90
C ILE A 504 -21.51 -5.24 9.88
N HIS A 505 -21.07 -4.10 9.37
CA HIS A 505 -21.07 -2.83 10.10
C HIS A 505 -21.97 -1.82 9.40
N ARG A 506 -22.98 -1.35 10.14
CA ARG A 506 -23.84 -0.24 9.76
C ARG A 506 -23.92 0.77 10.91
N ASP A 507 -24.11 2.04 10.59
CA ASP A 507 -24.37 3.07 11.60
C ASP A 507 -25.81 2.96 12.15
N GLY A 508 -26.14 3.80 13.14
CA GLY A 508 -27.49 3.85 13.72
C GLY A 508 -28.60 4.28 12.75
N GLN A 509 -28.24 4.78 11.56
CA GLN A 509 -29.15 5.13 10.46
C GLN A 509 -29.18 4.04 9.38
N GLY A 510 -28.47 2.94 9.57
CA GLY A 510 -28.39 1.82 8.62
C GLY A 510 -27.41 2.03 7.47
N LYS A 511 -26.57 3.08 7.48
CA LYS A 511 -25.56 3.32 6.45
C LYS A 511 -24.39 2.37 6.57
N TRP A 512 -23.84 1.93 5.45
CA TRP A 512 -22.68 1.05 5.42
C TRP A 512 -21.41 1.76 5.91
N LEU A 513 -20.64 1.12 6.78
CA LEU A 513 -19.40 1.67 7.34
C LEU A 513 -18.20 0.75 7.12
N GLY A 514 -17.01 1.36 7.12
CA GLY A 514 -15.70 0.70 7.06
C GLY A 514 -15.65 -0.38 5.99
N ARG A 515 -15.25 -1.59 6.40
CA ARG A 515 -15.09 -2.71 5.48
C ARG A 515 -16.38 -3.17 4.81
N SER A 516 -17.54 -3.01 5.41
CA SER A 516 -18.79 -3.40 4.73
C SER A 516 -19.08 -2.50 3.53
N LEU A 517 -18.78 -1.21 3.63
CA LEU A 517 -18.84 -0.27 2.49
C LEU A 517 -17.84 -0.66 1.40
N SER A 518 -16.58 -0.93 1.79
CA SER A 518 -15.54 -1.38 0.86
C SER A 518 -15.94 -2.67 0.14
N VAL A 519 -16.38 -3.69 0.88
CA VAL A 519 -16.80 -4.98 0.33
C VAL A 519 -17.93 -4.82 -0.67
N MET A 520 -18.94 -4.01 -0.36
CA MET A 520 -20.05 -3.73 -1.29
C MET A 520 -19.56 -3.09 -2.58
N PHE A 521 -18.73 -2.06 -2.48
CA PHE A 521 -18.24 -1.32 -3.64
C PHE A 521 -17.34 -2.19 -4.53
N HIS A 522 -16.38 -2.91 -3.94
CA HIS A 522 -15.52 -3.83 -4.67
C HIS A 522 -16.28 -5.02 -5.27
N MET A 523 -17.33 -5.52 -4.60
CA MET A 523 -18.20 -6.55 -5.15
C MET A 523 -18.92 -6.07 -6.40
N ALA A 524 -19.43 -4.83 -6.40
CA ALA A 524 -20.09 -4.25 -7.57
C ALA A 524 -19.11 -4.10 -8.75
N ILE A 525 -17.88 -3.64 -8.51
CA ILE A 525 -16.84 -3.57 -9.55
C ILE A 525 -16.50 -4.98 -10.05
N ALA A 526 -16.32 -5.95 -9.16
CA ALA A 526 -16.00 -7.33 -9.54
C ALA A 526 -17.12 -7.98 -10.36
N ASP A 527 -18.39 -7.71 -10.03
CA ASP A 527 -19.52 -8.14 -10.84
C ASP A 527 -19.50 -7.48 -12.23
N ALA A 528 -19.24 -6.17 -12.30
CA ALA A 528 -19.15 -5.44 -13.56
C ALA A 528 -18.02 -5.96 -14.47
N GLU A 529 -16.83 -6.20 -13.91
CA GLU A 529 -15.67 -6.80 -14.61
C GLU A 529 -15.89 -8.28 -14.97
N SER A 530 -16.89 -8.94 -14.38
CA SER A 530 -17.30 -10.31 -14.70
C SER A 530 -18.55 -10.36 -15.59
N ASP A 531 -18.82 -9.31 -16.36
CA ASP A 531 -19.97 -9.15 -17.26
C ASP A 531 -21.36 -9.23 -16.60
N LYS A 532 -21.44 -9.05 -15.27
CA LYS A 532 -22.71 -9.02 -14.51
C LYS A 532 -23.18 -7.58 -14.28
N LEU A 533 -23.20 -6.77 -15.33
CA LEU A 533 -23.55 -5.34 -15.25
C LEU A 533 -24.89 -5.07 -14.55
N ASN A 534 -25.91 -5.90 -14.77
CA ASN A 534 -27.21 -5.71 -14.08
C ASN A 534 -27.11 -5.87 -12.55
N SER A 535 -26.32 -6.83 -12.07
CA SER A 535 -26.06 -7.04 -10.63
C SER A 535 -25.31 -5.84 -10.05
N ALA A 536 -24.26 -5.41 -10.75
CA ALA A 536 -23.44 -4.28 -10.36
C ALA A 536 -24.23 -2.95 -10.28
N ILE A 537 -25.00 -2.64 -11.34
CA ILE A 537 -25.88 -1.46 -11.41
C ILE A 537 -26.89 -1.48 -10.26
N PHE A 538 -27.59 -2.60 -10.07
CA PHE A 538 -28.57 -2.74 -9.00
C PHE A 538 -27.95 -2.55 -7.62
N SER A 539 -26.79 -3.17 -7.37
CA SER A 539 -26.09 -3.06 -6.10
C SER A 539 -25.73 -1.61 -5.76
N LEU A 540 -25.19 -0.85 -6.72
CA LEU A 540 -24.86 0.56 -6.50
C LEU A 540 -26.09 1.46 -6.41
N SER A 541 -27.09 1.29 -7.28
CA SER A 541 -28.28 2.17 -7.28
C SER A 541 -29.10 2.05 -5.99
N GLU A 542 -29.31 0.82 -5.49
CA GLU A 542 -30.08 0.59 -4.27
C GLU A 542 -29.35 1.06 -3.01
N ASN A 543 -28.01 1.07 -3.04
CA ASN A 543 -27.20 1.42 -1.88
C ASN A 543 -26.65 2.85 -1.92
N GLU A 544 -26.88 3.62 -2.99
CA GLU A 544 -26.42 5.01 -3.09
C GLU A 544 -26.84 5.82 -1.86
N LYS A 545 -28.13 5.87 -1.53
CA LYS A 545 -28.64 6.60 -0.35
C LYS A 545 -28.21 6.00 1.00
N HIS A 546 -27.86 4.72 1.02
CA HIS A 546 -27.39 3.98 2.19
C HIS A 546 -25.86 4.02 2.33
N SER A 547 -25.16 4.68 1.41
CA SER A 547 -23.72 4.91 1.49
C SER A 547 -23.43 6.26 2.18
N PRO A 548 -22.28 6.39 2.86
CA PRO A 548 -21.83 7.68 3.39
C PRO A 548 -21.71 8.74 2.29
N GLU A 549 -22.03 10.00 2.61
CA GLU A 549 -22.01 11.14 1.66
C GLU A 549 -20.67 11.29 0.93
N ALA A 550 -19.57 10.84 1.55
CA ALA A 550 -18.25 10.77 0.94
C ALA A 550 -18.24 9.95 -0.37
N MET A 551 -18.94 8.80 -0.39
CA MET A 551 -18.88 7.81 -1.47
C MET A 551 -20.08 7.84 -2.42
N GLN A 552 -21.17 8.53 -2.08
CA GLN A 552 -22.35 8.65 -2.93
C GLN A 552 -22.05 9.06 -4.40
N PRO A 553 -21.11 9.99 -4.68
CA PRO A 553 -20.76 10.31 -6.06
C PRO A 553 -20.21 9.12 -6.85
N ALA A 554 -19.38 8.27 -6.23
CA ALA A 554 -18.83 7.10 -6.89
C ALA A 554 -19.92 6.07 -7.24
N PHE A 555 -20.87 5.86 -6.33
CA PHE A 555 -22.00 4.97 -6.53
C PHE A 555 -22.88 5.44 -7.70
N ALA A 556 -23.22 6.73 -7.71
CA ALA A 556 -24.01 7.33 -8.79
C ALA A 556 -23.28 7.27 -10.13
N TYR A 557 -22.01 7.67 -10.17
CA TYR A 557 -21.20 7.71 -11.38
C TYR A 557 -21.06 6.33 -12.04
N PHE A 558 -20.65 5.32 -11.27
CA PHE A 558 -20.48 3.97 -11.83
C PHE A 558 -21.81 3.34 -12.22
N SER A 559 -22.89 3.55 -11.46
CA SER A 559 -24.21 3.06 -11.83
C SER A 559 -24.66 3.60 -13.20
N GLU A 560 -24.53 4.90 -13.45
CA GLU A 560 -24.88 5.50 -14.74
C GLU A 560 -23.93 5.06 -15.86
N ARG A 561 -22.63 5.07 -15.61
CA ARG A 561 -21.62 4.62 -16.58
C ARG A 561 -21.89 3.20 -17.04
N TRP A 562 -22.13 2.27 -16.11
CA TRP A 562 -22.36 0.86 -16.44
C TRP A 562 -23.71 0.62 -17.11
N LYS A 563 -24.74 1.46 -16.85
CA LYS A 563 -25.97 1.45 -17.66
C LYS A 563 -25.66 1.79 -19.11
N THR A 564 -24.87 2.83 -19.36
CA THR A 564 -24.44 3.19 -20.73
C THR A 564 -23.70 2.05 -21.41
N ILE A 565 -22.74 1.40 -20.74
CA ILE A 565 -22.02 0.23 -21.29
C ILE A 565 -22.99 -0.90 -21.64
N ARG A 566 -23.86 -1.28 -20.70
CA ARG A 566 -24.87 -2.34 -20.90
C ARG A 566 -25.78 -2.03 -22.09
N ASP A 567 -26.24 -0.79 -22.21
CA ASP A 567 -27.21 -0.41 -23.24
C ASP A 567 -26.55 -0.27 -24.62
N ASN A 568 -25.26 0.05 -24.67
CA ASN A 568 -24.47 0.00 -25.90
C ASN A 568 -24.19 -1.44 -26.36
N ASN A 569 -23.92 -2.37 -25.43
CA ASN A 569 -23.68 -3.79 -25.76
C ASN A 569 -24.93 -4.53 -26.26
N LYS A 570 -26.13 -3.94 -26.09
CA LYS A 570 -27.40 -4.48 -26.61
C LYS A 570 -27.74 -4.01 -28.03
N LYS A 571 -27.07 -2.97 -28.51
CA LYS A 571 -27.21 -2.45 -29.88
C LYS A 571 -26.24 -3.18 -30.79
#